data_AF-A0A957JP72-F1
#
_entry.id   AF-A0A957JP72-F1
#
_cell.length_a   1.000
_cell.length_b   1.000
_cell.length_c   1.000
_cell.angle_alpha   90.00
_cell.angle_beta   90.00
_cell.angle_gamma   90.00
#
_symmetry.space_group_name_H-M   'P 1'
#
loop_
_entity.id
_entity.type
_entity.pdbx_description
1 polymer ?
#
loop_
_entity_poly.entity_id
_entity_poly.type
_entity_poly.pdbx_seq_one_letter_code
_entity_poly.pdbx_strand_id
1 'polypeptide(L)'
;TGTDVRAIEILLFMRQVRSRGYFEQMRGRGTRVIQPDELQAVTADARHKTHFVLIDAVGLTEAEMIEPPRVQERKRTVPFDKLLENIAYGQHDAETVASLANRLARLQHRLTPDDEQLLADYTEGGTLPDLIHPLLDALETTPVGADIVGAGLKPAPTAELWTATEPFRANANLRQTLIEIQQRAEIVIDSVSIDVVKEAGFDSDATARLRQMVGDFQQFIADNKDEITALQILYNQPYGAQQLTRQQLQELAQAMQRPPHLWTEEKLWGAYAQLEKDKVRGVGTQRVLTDLIALVRHALQPDGELAPYPAQVQARYAAWLAAQEQAGKRFSAEQRWWLDKIAQYIGLNLQMTPQDFDLDGEMYNKGGRFAAVDALGADWQQLLAEMNAELVV
;
A
#
# COMPACT_ATOMS: atom_id res chain seq x y z
N THR A 1 12.82 -29.06 8.68
CA THR A 1 12.34 -30.37 8.18
C THR A 1 13.29 -30.85 7.12
N GLY A 2 14.23 -31.72 7.50
CA GLY A 2 15.21 -32.30 6.59
C GLY A 2 15.70 -33.60 7.19
N THR A 3 15.77 -34.62 6.36
CA THR A 3 16.15 -36.02 6.61
C THR A 3 15.29 -36.84 7.57
N ASP A 4 14.62 -37.85 7.00
CA ASP A 4 13.91 -38.92 7.69
C ASP A 4 14.86 -40.10 7.93
N VAL A 5 15.74 -39.99 8.94
CA VAL A 5 16.72 -41.05 9.26
C VAL A 5 16.16 -41.93 10.36
N ARG A 6 15.94 -43.23 10.08
CA ARG A 6 15.44 -44.20 11.07
C ARG A 6 16.57 -44.79 11.93
N ALA A 7 17.78 -44.86 11.37
CA ALA A 7 18.98 -45.42 11.99
C ALA A 7 19.63 -44.53 13.08
N ILE A 8 18.92 -43.54 13.63
CA ILE A 8 19.50 -42.64 14.65
C ILE A 8 19.64 -43.39 15.98
N GLU A 9 20.87 -43.59 16.43
CA GLU A 9 21.19 -44.22 17.71
C GLU A 9 21.60 -43.21 18.80
N ILE A 10 22.08 -42.02 18.40
CA ILE A 10 22.51 -40.96 19.33
C ILE A 10 21.92 -39.62 18.90
N LEU A 11 21.28 -38.92 19.84
CA LEU A 11 20.83 -37.53 19.71
C LEU A 11 21.64 -36.66 20.67
N LEU A 12 22.53 -35.82 20.12
CA LEU A 12 23.39 -34.92 20.89
C LEU A 12 22.91 -33.47 20.76
N PHE A 13 22.53 -32.87 21.88
CA PHE A 13 22.16 -31.46 21.97
C PHE A 13 23.37 -30.63 22.41
N MET A 14 23.94 -29.88 21.46
CA MET A 14 25.04 -28.93 21.71
C MET A 14 24.59 -27.46 21.69
N ARG A 15 23.29 -27.20 21.48
CA ARG A 15 22.71 -25.85 21.44
C ARG A 15 21.36 -25.84 22.14
N GLN A 16 21.02 -24.69 22.72
CA GLN A 16 19.77 -24.51 23.43
C GLN A 16 18.57 -24.59 22.48
N VAL A 17 17.53 -25.33 22.89
CA VAL A 17 16.28 -25.50 22.16
C VAL A 17 15.21 -24.66 22.84
N ARG A 18 14.67 -23.67 22.13
CA ARG A 18 13.76 -22.67 22.70
C ARG A 18 12.30 -23.13 22.84
N SER A 19 11.94 -24.31 22.31
CA SER A 19 10.55 -24.78 22.29
C SER A 19 10.45 -26.25 22.70
N ARG A 20 9.57 -26.54 23.66
CA ARG A 20 9.26 -27.91 24.11
C ARG A 20 8.71 -28.78 22.98
N GLY A 21 7.87 -28.22 22.11
CA GLY A 21 7.35 -28.94 20.94
C GLY A 21 8.44 -29.31 19.94
N TYR A 22 9.42 -28.43 19.75
CA TYR A 22 10.56 -28.72 18.88
C TYR A 22 11.51 -29.75 19.50
N PHE A 23 11.73 -29.67 20.82
CA PHE A 23 12.48 -30.67 21.57
C PHE A 23 11.83 -32.07 21.46
N GLU A 24 10.50 -32.15 21.61
CA GLU A 24 9.73 -33.39 21.45
C GLU A 24 9.83 -33.96 20.03
N GLN A 25 9.76 -33.10 19.02
CA GLN A 25 9.96 -33.52 17.63
C GLN A 25 11.38 -34.05 17.38
N MET A 26 12.41 -33.44 18.00
CA MET A 26 13.78 -33.94 17.89
C MET A 26 13.94 -35.30 18.58
N ARG A 27 13.39 -35.46 19.79
CA ARG A 27 13.37 -36.74 20.52
C ARG A 27 12.64 -37.82 19.74
N GLY A 28 11.52 -37.47 19.10
CA GLY A 28 10.73 -38.38 18.25
C GLY A 28 11.47 -38.92 17.02
N ARG A 29 12.64 -38.36 16.66
CA ARG A 29 13.50 -38.94 15.62
C ARG A 29 14.24 -40.18 16.11
N GLY A 30 14.64 -40.19 17.38
CA GLY A 30 15.34 -41.31 18.01
C GLY A 30 14.44 -42.53 18.28
N THR A 31 13.14 -42.31 18.51
CA THR A 31 12.17 -43.36 18.87
C THR A 31 11.74 -44.26 17.70
N ARG A 32 12.23 -44.00 16.50
CA ARG A 32 11.83 -44.75 15.30
C ARG A 32 12.47 -46.14 15.28
N VAL A 33 11.64 -47.13 14.93
CA VAL A 33 12.04 -48.53 14.77
C VAL A 33 12.64 -48.75 13.38
N ILE A 34 13.69 -49.56 13.30
CA ILE A 34 14.39 -49.96 12.07
C ILE A 34 14.68 -51.46 12.12
N GLN A 35 14.62 -52.14 10.98
CA GLN A 35 14.95 -53.56 10.89
C GLN A 35 16.47 -53.78 11.00
N PRO A 36 16.94 -54.92 11.56
CA PRO A 36 18.37 -55.22 11.70
C PRO A 36 19.16 -55.13 10.40
N ASP A 37 18.61 -55.64 9.30
CA ASP A 37 19.28 -55.64 7.99
C ASP A 37 19.45 -54.21 7.43
N GLU A 38 18.44 -53.36 7.62
CA GLU A 38 18.48 -51.94 7.21
C GLU A 38 19.45 -51.13 8.08
N LEU A 39 19.56 -51.47 9.37
CA LEU A 39 20.52 -50.83 10.27
C LEU A 39 21.95 -51.21 9.91
N GLN A 40 22.21 -52.49 9.66
CA GLN A 40 23.54 -53.00 9.27
C GLN A 40 24.03 -52.43 7.94
N ALA A 41 23.10 -52.10 7.03
CA ALA A 41 23.44 -51.44 5.77
C ALA A 41 24.04 -50.03 5.97
N VAL A 42 23.72 -49.35 7.07
CA VAL A 42 24.21 -48.00 7.40
C VAL A 42 25.35 -48.05 8.42
N THR A 43 25.26 -48.96 9.39
CA THR A 43 26.20 -49.14 10.49
C THR A 43 26.57 -50.62 10.60
N ALA A 44 27.64 -51.04 9.91
CA ALA A 44 27.97 -52.45 9.68
C ALA A 44 28.19 -53.28 10.96
N ASP A 45 28.54 -52.64 12.07
CA ASP A 45 28.77 -53.24 13.38
C ASP A 45 27.52 -53.25 14.30
N ALA A 46 26.45 -52.53 13.93
CA ALA A 46 25.23 -52.45 14.71
C ALA A 46 24.28 -53.62 14.43
N ARG A 47 24.04 -54.48 15.43
CA ARG A 47 23.18 -55.67 15.27
C ARG A 47 21.68 -55.36 15.34
N HIS A 48 21.26 -54.57 16.34
CA HIS A 48 19.86 -54.23 16.59
C HIS A 48 19.78 -52.87 17.28
N LYS A 49 18.82 -52.03 16.88
CA LYS A 49 18.48 -50.80 17.60
C LYS A 49 17.42 -51.12 18.66
N THR A 50 17.86 -51.26 19.92
CA THR A 50 16.97 -51.50 21.06
C THR A 50 16.56 -50.21 21.78
N HIS A 51 17.43 -49.20 21.73
CA HIS A 51 17.26 -47.91 22.39
C HIS A 51 17.98 -46.84 21.55
N PHE A 52 17.83 -45.57 21.93
CA PHE A 52 18.70 -44.49 21.47
C PHE A 52 19.19 -43.71 22.69
N VAL A 53 20.35 -43.08 22.58
CA VAL A 53 20.94 -42.29 23.65
C VAL A 53 20.69 -40.82 23.38
N LEU A 54 20.13 -40.10 24.36
CA LEU A 54 20.02 -38.65 24.34
C LEU A 54 21.13 -38.07 25.21
N ILE A 55 21.98 -37.23 24.62
CA ILE A 55 23.05 -36.53 25.31
C ILE A 55 22.72 -35.05 25.31
N ASP A 56 22.51 -34.50 26.50
CA ASP A 56 22.23 -33.09 26.72
C ASP A 56 23.47 -32.40 27.28
N ALA A 57 24.19 -31.66 26.44
CA ALA A 57 25.40 -30.94 26.85
C ALA A 57 25.11 -29.48 27.28
N VAL A 58 23.84 -29.05 27.26
CA VAL A 58 23.46 -27.65 27.50
C VAL A 58 22.37 -27.47 28.57
N GLY A 59 21.94 -28.55 29.23
CA GLY A 59 21.00 -28.50 30.36
C GLY A 59 19.54 -28.27 29.96
N LEU A 60 19.11 -28.74 28.78
CA LEU A 60 17.70 -28.71 28.35
C LEU A 60 16.76 -29.48 29.28
N THR A 61 17.21 -30.58 29.88
CA THR A 61 16.37 -31.38 30.78
C THR A 61 16.17 -30.74 32.15
N GLU A 62 17.00 -29.76 32.50
CA GLU A 62 16.99 -29.07 33.79
C GLU A 62 16.37 -27.67 33.70
N ALA A 63 16.38 -27.05 32.52
CA ALA A 63 15.78 -25.74 32.31
C ALA A 63 14.24 -25.80 32.28
N GLU A 64 13.56 -24.91 33.01
CA GLU A 64 12.13 -24.65 32.81
C GLU A 64 11.92 -24.10 31.40
N MET A 65 11.46 -24.96 30.50
CA MET A 65 11.00 -24.51 29.19
C MET A 65 9.69 -23.75 29.40
N ILE A 66 9.74 -22.42 29.29
CA ILE A 66 8.57 -21.54 29.40
C ILE A 66 7.50 -22.06 28.44
N GLU A 67 6.42 -22.62 28.98
CA GLU A 67 5.22 -22.92 28.21
C GLU A 67 4.53 -21.58 27.94
N PRO A 68 4.32 -21.18 26.67
CA PRO A 68 3.36 -20.12 26.41
C PRO A 68 2.00 -20.61 26.92
N PRO A 69 1.27 -19.83 27.73
CA PRO A 69 -0.03 -20.23 28.23
C PRO A 69 -0.92 -20.64 27.06
N ARG A 70 -1.39 -21.89 27.10
CA ARG A 70 -2.22 -22.47 26.05
C ARG A 70 -3.66 -22.04 26.22
N VAL A 71 -3.95 -20.75 26.09
CA VAL A 71 -5.27 -20.33 25.66
C VAL A 71 -5.36 -20.72 24.18
N GLN A 72 -5.78 -21.94 23.88
CA GLN A 72 -5.95 -22.35 22.48
C GLN A 72 -7.21 -21.70 21.94
N GLU A 73 -7.10 -21.03 20.79
CA GLU A 73 -8.26 -20.54 20.05
C GLU A 73 -9.22 -21.70 19.73
N ARG A 74 -10.41 -21.66 20.33
CA ARG A 74 -11.45 -22.69 20.21
C ARG A 74 -12.42 -22.40 19.06
N LYS A 75 -12.75 -21.12 18.80
CA LYS A 75 -13.71 -20.70 17.76
C LYS A 75 -13.04 -20.27 16.45
N ARG A 76 -12.25 -21.16 15.86
CA ARG A 76 -11.47 -20.89 14.63
C ARG A 76 -12.33 -20.56 13.41
N THR A 77 -13.56 -21.07 13.36
CA THR A 77 -14.51 -20.86 12.24
C THR A 77 -15.32 -19.59 12.36
N VAL A 78 -15.33 -18.95 13.54
CA VAL A 78 -16.08 -17.70 13.77
C VAL A 78 -15.19 -16.53 13.35
N PRO A 79 -15.60 -15.64 12.45
CA PRO A 79 -14.83 -14.45 12.05
C PRO A 79 -14.56 -13.45 13.19
N PHE A 80 -13.55 -12.58 13.05
CA PHE A 80 -13.09 -11.67 14.12
C PHE A 80 -14.11 -10.58 14.48
N ASP A 81 -14.72 -9.98 13.46
CA ASP A 81 -15.88 -9.09 13.57
C ASP A 81 -17.02 -9.77 14.35
N LYS A 82 -17.32 -11.03 14.04
CA LYS A 82 -18.36 -11.79 14.75
C LYS A 82 -18.02 -12.10 16.19
N LEU A 83 -16.74 -12.27 16.56
CA LEU A 83 -16.35 -12.40 17.96
C LEU A 83 -16.59 -11.09 18.74
N LEU A 84 -16.26 -9.95 18.15
CA LEU A 84 -16.50 -8.62 18.73
C LEU A 84 -18.00 -8.31 18.85
N GLU A 85 -18.80 -8.66 17.83
CA GLU A 85 -20.26 -8.56 17.87
C GLU A 85 -20.86 -9.45 18.97
N ASN A 86 -20.43 -10.72 19.06
CA ASN A 86 -20.93 -11.65 20.07
C ASN A 86 -20.68 -11.12 21.49
N ILE A 87 -19.50 -10.56 21.74
CA ILE A 87 -19.16 -9.90 23.00
C ILE A 87 -20.04 -8.66 23.21
N ALA A 88 -20.26 -7.82 22.21
CA ALA A 88 -21.16 -6.68 22.32
C ALA A 88 -22.61 -7.09 22.67
N TYR A 89 -23.06 -8.25 22.17
CA TYR A 89 -24.38 -8.82 22.47
C TYR A 89 -24.46 -9.62 23.77
N GLY A 90 -23.40 -9.64 24.59
CA GLY A 90 -23.44 -10.28 25.91
C GLY A 90 -22.90 -11.71 25.96
N GLN A 91 -22.31 -12.24 24.88
CA GLN A 91 -21.70 -13.57 24.87
C GLN A 91 -20.25 -13.50 25.34
N HIS A 92 -20.01 -13.90 26.58
CA HIS A 92 -18.69 -13.85 27.23
C HIS A 92 -18.24 -15.24 27.71
N ASP A 93 -18.63 -16.29 27.00
CA ASP A 93 -18.12 -17.62 27.29
C ASP A 93 -16.60 -17.68 27.11
N ALA A 94 -15.94 -18.49 27.93
CA ALA A 94 -14.48 -18.61 27.96
C ALA A 94 -13.89 -18.90 26.57
N GLU A 95 -14.60 -19.63 25.70
CA GLU A 95 -14.14 -19.92 24.34
C GLU A 95 -14.16 -18.68 23.42
N THR A 96 -15.20 -17.84 23.50
CA THR A 96 -15.27 -16.56 22.78
C THR A 96 -14.14 -15.63 23.22
N VAL A 97 -13.97 -15.46 24.54
CA VAL A 97 -12.95 -14.56 25.11
C VAL A 97 -11.54 -15.06 24.80
N ALA A 98 -11.29 -16.36 24.90
CA ALA A 98 -10.04 -16.99 24.50
C ALA A 98 -9.71 -16.76 23.02
N SER A 99 -10.71 -16.86 22.14
CA SER A 99 -10.53 -16.67 20.70
C SER A 99 -10.29 -15.20 20.35
N LEU A 100 -10.96 -14.27 21.05
CA LEU A 100 -10.70 -12.83 20.91
C LEU A 100 -9.27 -12.48 21.36
N ALA A 101 -8.88 -12.86 22.58
CA ALA A 101 -7.58 -12.54 23.16
C ALA A 101 -6.42 -13.00 22.26
N ASN A 102 -6.51 -14.22 21.72
CA ASN A 102 -5.51 -14.73 20.77
C ASN A 102 -5.43 -13.94 19.46
N ARG A 103 -6.57 -13.50 18.92
CA ARG A 103 -6.59 -12.72 17.68
C ARG A 103 -6.06 -11.32 17.88
N LEU A 104 -6.39 -10.69 19.01
CA LEU A 104 -5.83 -9.40 19.40
C LEU A 104 -4.31 -9.51 19.60
N ALA A 105 -3.81 -10.55 20.27
CA ALA A 105 -2.38 -10.79 20.44
C ALA A 105 -1.64 -10.97 19.10
N ARG A 106 -2.27 -11.64 18.13
CA ARG A 106 -1.71 -11.72 16.76
C ARG A 106 -1.78 -10.38 16.02
N LEU A 107 -2.86 -9.63 16.20
CA LEU A 107 -3.05 -8.31 15.59
C LEU A 107 -2.01 -7.31 16.09
N GLN A 108 -1.65 -7.38 17.38
CA GLN A 108 -0.62 -6.53 18.01
C GLN A 108 0.69 -6.50 17.21
N HIS A 109 1.17 -7.67 16.75
CA HIS A 109 2.42 -7.75 16.00
C HIS A 109 2.34 -7.17 14.58
N ARG A 110 1.17 -6.67 14.16
CA ARG A 110 0.90 -6.15 12.83
C ARG A 110 0.42 -4.70 12.86
N LEU A 111 0.39 -4.07 14.03
CA LEU A 111 0.02 -2.67 14.18
C LEU A 111 1.12 -1.76 13.61
N THR A 112 0.72 -0.66 12.98
CA THR A 112 1.61 0.46 12.68
C THR A 112 1.63 1.47 13.83
N PRO A 113 2.61 2.39 13.90
CA PRO A 113 2.60 3.46 14.90
C PRO A 113 1.33 4.31 14.88
N ASP A 114 0.75 4.54 13.70
CA ASP A 114 -0.51 5.28 13.55
C ASP A 114 -1.70 4.49 14.12
N ASP A 115 -1.72 3.16 13.94
CA ASP A 115 -2.75 2.30 14.52
C ASP A 115 -2.67 2.26 16.05
N GLU A 116 -1.46 2.26 16.61
CA GLU A 116 -1.25 2.33 18.06
C GLU A 116 -1.78 3.63 18.66
N GLN A 117 -1.57 4.77 17.97
CA GLN A 117 -2.12 6.07 18.38
C GLN A 117 -3.65 6.08 18.30
N LEU A 118 -4.22 5.59 17.19
CA LEU A 118 -5.68 5.52 17.02
C LEU A 118 -6.34 4.65 18.10
N LEU A 119 -5.71 3.56 18.51
CA LEU A 119 -6.22 2.72 19.59
C LEU A 119 -6.12 3.42 20.95
N ALA A 120 -5.03 4.15 21.21
CA ALA A 120 -4.84 4.90 22.46
C ALA A 120 -5.93 5.94 22.72
N ASP A 121 -6.48 6.57 21.66
CA ASP A 121 -7.57 7.53 21.76
C ASP A 121 -8.87 6.91 22.31
N TYR A 122 -9.08 5.61 22.08
CA TYR A 122 -10.29 4.89 22.51
C TYR A 122 -10.15 4.16 23.85
N THR A 123 -8.94 4.09 24.38
CA THR A 123 -8.55 3.33 25.59
C THR A 123 -7.99 4.22 26.69
N GLU A 124 -8.23 5.53 26.62
CA GLU A 124 -7.70 6.52 27.58
C GLU A 124 -6.16 6.49 27.70
N GLY A 125 -5.47 6.25 26.59
CA GLY A 125 -4.00 6.13 26.54
C GLY A 125 -3.46 4.72 26.76
N GLY A 126 -4.33 3.71 26.90
CA GLY A 126 -3.94 2.31 27.02
C GLY A 126 -3.50 1.67 25.69
N THR A 127 -2.64 0.66 25.77
CA THR A 127 -2.14 -0.10 24.62
C THR A 127 -2.97 -1.35 24.35
N LEU A 128 -2.79 -1.97 23.18
CA LEU A 128 -3.48 -3.23 22.87
C LEU A 128 -3.17 -4.37 23.88
N PRO A 129 -1.94 -4.53 24.40
CA PRO A 129 -1.65 -5.38 25.57
C PRO A 129 -2.52 -5.12 26.80
N ASP A 130 -2.81 -3.86 27.11
CA ASP A 130 -3.63 -3.49 28.27
C ASP A 130 -5.10 -3.94 28.09
N LEU A 131 -5.53 -4.19 26.84
CA LEU A 131 -6.82 -4.83 26.54
C LEU A 131 -6.74 -6.37 26.51
N ILE A 132 -5.57 -6.95 26.24
CA ILE A 132 -5.38 -8.40 26.11
C ILE A 132 -5.15 -9.04 27.48
N HIS A 133 -4.30 -8.46 28.33
CA HIS A 133 -3.93 -9.02 29.63
C HIS A 133 -5.15 -9.30 30.52
N PRO A 134 -6.11 -8.35 30.69
CA PRO A 134 -7.31 -8.62 31.50
C PRO A 134 -8.16 -9.78 30.96
N LEU A 135 -8.20 -9.99 29.64
CA LEU A 135 -8.92 -11.12 29.05
C LEU A 135 -8.23 -12.45 29.38
N LEU A 136 -6.89 -12.49 29.36
CA LEU A 136 -6.12 -13.68 29.69
C LEU A 136 -6.18 -14.00 31.18
N ASP A 137 -6.02 -13.00 32.04
CA ASP A 137 -6.10 -13.17 33.50
C ASP A 137 -7.47 -13.72 33.92
N ALA A 138 -8.56 -13.17 33.34
CA ALA A 138 -9.91 -13.67 33.59
C ALA A 138 -10.14 -15.11 33.09
N LEU A 139 -9.38 -15.57 32.10
CA LEU A 139 -9.44 -16.95 31.61
C LEU A 139 -8.64 -17.91 32.50
N GLU A 140 -7.57 -17.46 33.14
CA GLU A 140 -6.78 -18.26 34.09
C GLU A 140 -7.52 -18.49 35.41
N THR A 141 -8.28 -17.50 35.87
CA THR A 141 -9.10 -17.60 37.08
C THR A 141 -10.42 -18.35 36.87
N THR A 142 -10.82 -18.55 35.60
CA THR A 142 -12.03 -19.31 35.27
C THR A 142 -11.74 -20.82 35.29
N PRO A 143 -12.37 -21.61 36.19
CA PRO A 143 -12.09 -23.04 36.28
C PRO A 143 -12.45 -23.77 34.97
N VAL A 144 -11.46 -24.43 34.36
CA VAL A 144 -11.66 -25.30 33.19
C VAL A 144 -12.35 -26.58 33.65
N GLY A 145 -13.66 -26.66 33.42
CA GLY A 145 -14.43 -27.91 33.54
C GLY A 145 -15.06 -28.13 34.92
N ALA A 146 -16.28 -27.64 35.08
CA ALA A 146 -17.32 -28.49 35.67
C ALA A 146 -18.14 -29.02 34.50
N ASP A 147 -17.83 -30.26 34.07
CA ASP A 147 -18.76 -31.07 33.29
C ASP A 147 -20.04 -31.24 34.14
N ILE A 148 -21.01 -30.36 33.95
CA ILE A 148 -22.39 -30.65 34.36
C ILE A 148 -22.99 -31.50 33.24
N VAL A 149 -22.61 -32.78 33.24
CA VAL A 149 -23.33 -33.82 32.51
C VAL A 149 -24.75 -33.84 33.07
N GLY A 150 -25.71 -33.17 32.42
CA GLY A 150 -27.13 -33.35 32.74
C GLY A 150 -28.07 -32.15 32.65
N ALA A 151 -27.75 -31.06 31.94
CA ALA A 151 -28.74 -30.13 31.39
C ALA A 151 -28.01 -29.24 30.39
N GLY A 152 -28.50 -29.09 29.16
CA GLY A 152 -27.82 -28.33 28.10
C GLY A 152 -27.73 -26.81 28.31
N LEU A 153 -27.38 -26.35 29.51
CA LEU A 153 -27.15 -24.96 29.87
C LEU A 153 -25.65 -24.66 29.75
N LYS A 154 -25.32 -23.74 28.86
CA LYS A 154 -23.97 -23.15 28.78
C LYS A 154 -23.61 -22.52 30.12
N PRO A 155 -22.37 -22.64 30.61
CA PRO A 155 -21.97 -22.00 31.86
C PRO A 155 -22.19 -20.48 31.75
N ALA A 156 -22.78 -19.89 32.79
CA ALA A 156 -22.90 -18.44 32.89
C ALA A 156 -21.49 -17.82 32.92
N PRO A 157 -21.27 -16.66 32.27
CA PRO A 157 -19.97 -16.00 32.31
C PRO A 157 -19.59 -15.68 33.76
N THR A 158 -18.32 -15.92 34.13
CA THR A 158 -17.78 -15.46 35.40
C THR A 158 -17.81 -13.93 35.45
N ALA A 159 -17.98 -13.34 36.64
CA ALA A 159 -17.97 -11.89 36.82
C ALA A 159 -16.66 -11.25 36.29
N GLU A 160 -15.59 -12.02 36.29
CA GLU A 160 -14.26 -11.66 35.77
C GLU A 160 -14.27 -11.52 34.23
N LEU A 161 -14.85 -12.47 33.49
CA LEU A 161 -14.98 -12.38 32.02
C LEU A 161 -15.90 -11.23 31.59
N TRP A 162 -16.96 -10.99 32.36
CA TRP A 162 -17.85 -9.85 32.13
C TRP A 162 -17.13 -8.50 32.29
N THR A 163 -16.27 -8.40 33.29
CA THR A 163 -15.48 -7.19 33.56
C THR A 163 -14.38 -7.01 32.53
N ALA A 164 -13.64 -8.07 32.20
CA ALA A 164 -12.55 -8.00 31.22
C ALA A 164 -13.03 -7.63 29.80
N THR A 165 -14.28 -7.94 29.47
CA THR A 165 -14.87 -7.62 28.15
C THR A 165 -15.55 -6.25 28.08
N GLU A 166 -15.56 -5.49 29.18
CA GLU A 166 -16.19 -4.16 29.26
C GLU A 166 -15.73 -3.18 28.17
N PRO A 167 -14.43 -3.04 27.87
CA PRO A 167 -13.96 -2.07 26.87
C PRO A 167 -14.55 -2.34 25.48
N PHE A 168 -14.66 -3.62 25.13
CA PHE A 168 -15.20 -4.07 23.85
C PHE A 168 -16.73 -3.94 23.79
N ARG A 169 -17.43 -3.92 24.92
CA ARG A 169 -18.89 -3.79 24.95
C ARG A 169 -19.32 -2.34 24.92
N ALA A 170 -18.69 -1.52 25.77
CA ALA A 170 -19.05 -0.12 25.96
C ALA A 170 -18.68 0.74 24.75
N ASN A 171 -17.56 0.43 24.08
CA ASN A 171 -17.04 1.26 23.00
C ASN A 171 -17.23 0.62 21.62
N ALA A 172 -18.22 1.11 20.87
CA ALA A 172 -18.50 0.66 19.51
C ALA A 172 -17.42 1.10 18.51
N ASN A 173 -16.84 2.29 18.71
CA ASN A 173 -15.80 2.81 17.84
C ASN A 173 -14.51 1.99 17.98
N LEU A 174 -14.14 1.58 19.19
CA LEU A 174 -13.03 0.66 19.43
C LEU A 174 -13.18 -0.65 18.63
N ARG A 175 -14.37 -1.26 18.66
CA ARG A 175 -14.64 -2.48 17.88
C ARG A 175 -14.46 -2.25 16.38
N GLN A 176 -15.00 -1.14 15.86
CA GLN A 176 -14.92 -0.81 14.44
C GLN A 176 -13.47 -0.59 13.99
N THR A 177 -12.70 0.18 14.76
CA THR A 177 -11.26 0.42 14.52
C THR A 177 -10.47 -0.88 14.53
N LEU A 178 -10.72 -1.79 15.48
CA LEU A 178 -10.06 -3.10 15.52
C LEU A 178 -10.38 -3.96 14.29
N ILE A 179 -11.61 -3.91 13.79
CA ILE A 179 -12.01 -4.62 12.56
C ILE A 179 -11.28 -4.05 11.35
N GLU A 180 -11.22 -2.72 11.21
CA GLU A 180 -10.54 -2.05 10.09
C GLU A 180 -9.04 -2.34 10.06
N ILE A 181 -8.38 -2.29 11.24
CA ILE A 181 -6.97 -2.64 11.36
C ILE A 181 -6.73 -4.12 11.00
N GLN A 182 -7.61 -5.02 11.47
CA GLN A 182 -7.51 -6.45 11.16
C GLN A 182 -7.70 -6.73 9.66
N GLN A 183 -8.66 -6.09 9.00
CA GLN A 183 -8.89 -6.22 7.56
C GLN A 183 -7.69 -5.75 6.73
N ARG A 184 -7.11 -4.60 7.10
CA ARG A 184 -5.88 -4.08 6.50
C ARG A 184 -4.70 -5.04 6.69
N ALA A 185 -4.57 -5.61 7.88
CA ALA A 185 -3.51 -6.56 8.19
C ALA A 185 -3.70 -7.90 7.44
N GLU A 186 -4.91 -8.43 7.32
CA GLU A 186 -5.18 -9.75 6.70
C GLU A 186 -5.09 -9.79 5.16
N ILE A 187 -4.63 -8.71 4.51
CA ILE A 187 -4.28 -8.76 3.10
C ILE A 187 -3.07 -9.71 2.93
N VAL A 188 -3.36 -10.98 2.59
CA VAL A 188 -2.38 -12.01 2.28
C VAL A 188 -1.94 -11.83 0.83
N ILE A 189 -0.70 -11.43 0.63
CA ILE A 189 -0.06 -11.45 -0.69
C ILE A 189 0.54 -12.86 -0.86
N ASP A 190 -0.09 -13.69 -1.71
CA ASP A 190 0.44 -15.01 -2.06
C ASP A 190 1.77 -14.84 -2.82
N SER A 191 2.84 -15.39 -2.25
CA SER A 191 4.20 -15.35 -2.80
C SER A 191 4.73 -16.74 -3.17
N VAL A 192 3.93 -17.80 -2.97
CA VAL A 192 4.34 -19.20 -3.13
C VAL A 192 3.60 -19.85 -4.30
N SER A 193 2.33 -19.53 -4.51
CA SER A 193 1.63 -19.85 -5.77
C SER A 193 2.07 -18.82 -6.82
N ILE A 194 3.22 -19.04 -7.44
CA ILE A 194 3.59 -18.25 -8.61
C ILE A 194 2.67 -18.72 -9.73
N ASP A 195 1.61 -17.94 -9.97
CA ASP A 195 0.75 -18.15 -11.12
C ASP A 195 1.61 -18.21 -12.38
N VAL A 196 1.40 -19.27 -13.16
CA VAL A 196 2.02 -19.37 -14.48
C VAL A 196 1.07 -18.68 -15.44
N VAL A 197 1.56 -17.65 -16.14
CA VAL A 197 0.83 -16.97 -17.22
C VAL A 197 0.40 -18.02 -18.24
N LYS A 198 -0.88 -18.44 -18.19
CA LYS A 198 -1.47 -19.35 -19.18
C LYS A 198 -1.71 -18.64 -20.51
N GLU A 199 -2.00 -17.34 -20.42
CA GLU A 199 -2.19 -16.43 -21.54
C GLU A 199 -1.81 -15.02 -21.07
N ALA A 200 -0.98 -14.32 -21.84
CA ALA A 200 -0.80 -12.87 -21.75
C ALA A 200 -1.35 -12.28 -23.05
N GLY A 201 -2.64 -11.99 -23.03
CA GLY A 201 -3.40 -11.45 -24.14
C GLY A 201 -4.40 -10.43 -23.63
N PHE A 202 -4.91 -9.60 -24.52
CA PHE A 202 -5.96 -8.66 -24.16
C PHE A 202 -7.24 -9.42 -23.86
N ASP A 203 -7.73 -9.31 -22.63
CA ASP A 203 -9.10 -9.68 -22.32
C ASP A 203 -10.01 -8.82 -23.21
N SER A 204 -10.83 -9.46 -24.04
CA SER A 204 -11.79 -8.77 -24.92
C SER A 204 -12.72 -7.89 -24.11
N ASP A 205 -13.05 -8.31 -22.89
CA ASP A 205 -13.90 -7.56 -21.97
C ASP A 205 -13.14 -6.36 -21.38
N ALA A 206 -11.86 -6.51 -21.05
CA ALA A 206 -11.03 -5.39 -20.61
C ALA A 206 -10.87 -4.34 -21.72
N THR A 207 -10.64 -4.77 -22.96
CA THR A 207 -10.50 -3.86 -24.11
C THR A 207 -11.81 -3.11 -24.38
N ALA A 208 -12.96 -3.79 -24.26
CA ALA A 208 -14.28 -3.18 -24.39
C ALA A 208 -14.53 -2.13 -23.29
N ARG A 209 -14.19 -2.43 -22.03
CA ARG A 209 -14.30 -1.48 -20.91
C ARG A 209 -13.42 -0.25 -21.10
N LEU A 210 -12.21 -0.40 -21.63
CA LEU A 210 -11.33 0.74 -21.92
C LEU A 210 -11.87 1.61 -23.06
N ARG A 211 -12.41 0.99 -24.13
CA ARG A 211 -13.07 1.75 -25.21
C ARG A 211 -14.28 2.51 -24.68
N GLN A 212 -15.08 1.88 -23.81
CA GLN A 212 -16.19 2.55 -23.16
C GLN A 212 -15.72 3.72 -22.29
N MET A 213 -14.69 3.53 -21.46
CA MET A 213 -14.11 4.59 -20.64
C MET A 213 -13.63 5.79 -21.46
N VAL A 214 -12.94 5.55 -22.57
CA VAL A 214 -12.49 6.61 -23.49
C VAL A 214 -13.69 7.30 -24.16
N GLY A 215 -14.68 6.53 -24.60
CA GLY A 215 -15.91 7.09 -25.18
C GLY A 215 -16.71 7.95 -24.19
N ASP A 216 -16.87 7.47 -22.95
CA ASP A 216 -17.53 8.21 -21.87
C ASP A 216 -16.77 9.50 -21.55
N PHE A 217 -15.43 9.47 -21.58
CA PHE A 217 -14.61 10.67 -21.37
C PHE A 217 -14.76 11.69 -22.50
N GLN A 218 -14.79 11.25 -23.76
CA GLN A 218 -15.06 12.12 -24.90
C GLN A 218 -16.45 12.74 -24.81
N GLN A 219 -17.46 11.96 -24.41
CA GLN A 219 -18.82 12.45 -24.20
C GLN A 219 -18.88 13.48 -23.05
N PHE A 220 -18.23 13.20 -21.92
CA PHE A 220 -18.12 14.14 -20.81
C PHE A 220 -17.51 15.48 -21.25
N ILE A 221 -16.43 15.45 -22.03
CA ILE A 221 -15.80 16.67 -22.56
C ILE A 221 -16.78 17.44 -23.46
N ALA A 222 -17.56 16.75 -24.30
CA ALA A 222 -18.55 17.37 -25.16
C ALA A 222 -19.72 18.00 -24.39
N ASP A 223 -20.24 17.29 -23.38
CA ASP A 223 -21.39 17.73 -22.57
C ASP A 223 -21.04 18.90 -21.66
N ASN A 224 -19.81 18.95 -21.15
CA ASN A 224 -19.37 19.96 -20.18
C ASN A 224 -18.56 21.10 -20.83
N LYS A 225 -18.47 21.13 -22.16
CA LYS A 225 -17.65 22.12 -22.89
C LYS A 225 -18.03 23.57 -22.57
N ASP A 226 -19.31 23.82 -22.31
CA ASP A 226 -19.86 25.16 -22.06
C ASP A 226 -19.97 25.47 -20.56
N GLU A 227 -19.82 24.48 -19.68
CA GLU A 227 -19.92 24.67 -18.21
C GLU A 227 -18.54 24.81 -17.56
N ILE A 228 -17.54 24.08 -18.05
CA ILE A 228 -16.18 24.09 -17.49
C ILE A 228 -15.31 25.06 -18.29
N THR A 229 -14.86 26.14 -17.63
CA THR A 229 -14.01 27.18 -18.24
C THR A 229 -12.76 26.62 -18.92
N ALA A 230 -12.10 25.62 -18.31
CA ALA A 230 -10.94 24.97 -18.91
C ALA A 230 -11.26 24.33 -20.28
N LEU A 231 -12.41 23.66 -20.38
CA LEU A 231 -12.85 23.04 -21.64
C LEU A 231 -13.22 24.12 -22.67
N GLN A 232 -13.92 25.18 -22.26
CA GLN A 232 -14.23 26.30 -23.16
C GLN A 232 -12.96 26.88 -23.81
N ILE A 233 -11.89 27.07 -23.03
CA ILE A 233 -10.61 27.59 -23.51
C ILE A 233 -9.95 26.59 -24.47
N LEU A 234 -9.96 25.30 -24.15
CA LEU A 234 -9.35 24.25 -24.96
C LEU A 234 -10.10 23.97 -26.27
N TYR A 235 -11.43 24.14 -26.29
CA TYR A 235 -12.27 24.00 -27.48
C TYR A 235 -12.15 25.17 -28.46
N ASN A 236 -12.05 26.40 -27.95
CA ASN A 236 -12.22 27.62 -28.75
C ASN A 236 -10.91 28.26 -29.24
N GLN A 237 -9.76 27.57 -29.13
CA GLN A 237 -8.47 28.13 -29.55
C GLN A 237 -8.06 27.69 -30.97
N PRO A 238 -7.58 28.65 -31.81
CA PRO A 238 -6.35 29.39 -31.51
C PRO A 238 -6.47 30.93 -31.32
N TYR A 239 -7.65 31.49 -31.01
CA TYR A 239 -7.88 32.96 -31.09
C TYR A 239 -8.72 33.61 -29.95
N GLY A 240 -8.41 33.34 -28.68
CA GLY A 240 -9.01 34.05 -27.55
C GLY A 240 -8.05 34.25 -26.37
N ALA A 241 -7.69 35.51 -26.07
CA ALA A 241 -6.66 35.97 -25.13
C ALA A 241 -6.69 35.45 -23.65
N GLN A 242 -7.51 34.45 -23.33
CA GLN A 242 -7.53 33.80 -22.02
C GLN A 242 -6.55 32.63 -21.99
N GLN A 243 -5.50 32.80 -21.20
CA GLN A 243 -4.58 31.71 -20.86
C GLN A 243 -5.26 30.77 -19.88
N LEU A 244 -5.15 29.46 -20.14
CA LEU A 244 -5.61 28.44 -19.22
C LEU A 244 -4.81 28.53 -17.92
N THR A 245 -5.50 28.64 -16.78
CA THR A 245 -4.84 28.72 -15.47
C THR A 245 -4.80 27.35 -14.79
N ARG A 246 -3.83 27.17 -13.90
CA ARG A 246 -3.72 25.96 -13.06
C ARG A 246 -5.00 25.70 -12.24
N GLN A 247 -5.64 26.75 -11.75
CA GLN A 247 -6.89 26.64 -11.00
C GLN A 247 -8.03 26.07 -11.85
N GLN A 248 -8.21 26.58 -13.07
CA GLN A 248 -9.22 26.06 -14.01
C GLN A 248 -8.96 24.59 -14.36
N LEU A 249 -7.69 24.21 -14.49
CA LEU A 249 -7.33 22.82 -14.74
C LEU A 249 -7.61 21.92 -13.52
N GLN A 250 -7.41 22.44 -12.31
CA GLN A 250 -7.76 21.74 -11.07
C GLN A 250 -9.28 21.56 -10.93
N GLU A 251 -10.08 22.55 -11.34
CA GLU A 251 -11.54 22.43 -11.38
C GLU A 251 -12.00 21.33 -12.35
N LEU A 252 -11.38 21.23 -13.54
CA LEU A 252 -11.63 20.14 -14.47
C LEU A 252 -11.24 18.78 -13.88
N ALA A 253 -10.06 18.67 -13.27
CA ALA A 253 -9.61 17.45 -12.61
C ALA A 253 -10.61 16.98 -11.53
N GLN A 254 -11.09 17.91 -10.71
CA GLN A 254 -12.09 17.62 -9.68
C GLN A 254 -13.43 17.18 -10.30
N ALA A 255 -13.86 17.79 -11.40
CA ALA A 255 -15.09 17.40 -12.09
C ALA A 255 -15.01 15.95 -12.61
N MET A 256 -13.86 15.56 -13.18
CA MET A 256 -13.62 14.20 -13.69
C MET A 256 -13.57 13.13 -12.58
N GLN A 257 -13.12 13.52 -11.38
CA GLN A 257 -13.03 12.63 -10.22
C GLN A 257 -14.36 12.44 -9.47
N ARG A 258 -15.43 13.15 -9.84
CA ARG A 258 -16.74 12.98 -9.19
C ARG A 258 -17.42 11.68 -9.64
N PRO A 259 -18.24 11.05 -8.77
CA PRO A 259 -19.11 9.96 -9.19
C PRO A 259 -20.05 10.42 -10.33
N PRO A 260 -20.35 9.57 -11.33
CA PRO A 260 -20.08 8.13 -11.38
C PRO A 260 -18.71 7.75 -11.97
N HIS A 261 -17.94 8.70 -12.50
CA HIS A 261 -16.79 8.41 -13.37
C HIS A 261 -15.50 8.08 -12.62
N LEU A 262 -15.18 8.80 -11.54
CA LEU A 262 -13.98 8.58 -10.71
C LEU A 262 -12.68 8.44 -11.55
N TRP A 263 -12.59 9.23 -12.63
CA TRP A 263 -11.45 9.20 -13.54
C TRP A 263 -10.26 9.92 -12.94
N THR A 264 -9.07 9.38 -13.18
CA THR A 264 -7.80 10.04 -12.92
C THR A 264 -6.98 10.09 -14.21
N GLU A 265 -6.03 11.00 -14.25
CA GLU A 265 -5.09 11.23 -15.34
C GLU A 265 -4.37 9.92 -15.69
N GLU A 266 -3.92 9.15 -14.70
CA GLU A 266 -3.23 7.88 -14.90
C GLU A 266 -4.13 6.83 -15.54
N LYS A 267 -5.39 6.74 -15.08
CA LYS A 267 -6.35 5.75 -15.62
C LYS A 267 -6.67 6.04 -17.08
N LEU A 268 -6.94 7.30 -17.42
CA LEU A 268 -7.24 7.71 -18.80
C LEU A 268 -6.02 7.57 -19.71
N TRP A 269 -4.85 7.98 -19.24
CA TRP A 269 -3.60 7.80 -20.00
C TRP A 269 -3.31 6.32 -20.25
N GLY A 270 -3.50 5.48 -19.23
CA GLY A 270 -3.36 4.03 -19.33
C GLY A 270 -4.34 3.43 -20.34
N ALA A 271 -5.60 3.89 -20.35
CA ALA A 271 -6.61 3.46 -21.32
C ALA A 271 -6.19 3.80 -22.76
N TYR A 272 -5.79 5.05 -23.02
CA TYR A 272 -5.28 5.44 -24.34
C TYR A 272 -4.01 4.66 -24.71
N ALA A 273 -3.06 4.50 -23.78
CA ALA A 273 -1.81 3.78 -24.03
C ALA A 273 -2.04 2.31 -24.41
N GLN A 274 -3.10 1.68 -23.89
CA GLN A 274 -3.45 0.31 -24.25
C GLN A 274 -4.19 0.23 -25.59
N LEU A 275 -5.08 1.19 -25.89
CA LEU A 275 -5.89 1.21 -27.11
C LEU A 275 -5.11 1.71 -28.34
N GLU A 276 -4.20 2.67 -28.15
CA GLU A 276 -3.54 3.44 -29.22
C GLU A 276 -2.01 3.46 -29.04
N LYS A 277 -1.40 2.28 -28.89
CA LYS A 277 0.04 2.12 -28.59
C LYS A 277 0.98 2.93 -29.48
N ASP A 278 0.63 3.10 -30.76
CA ASP A 278 1.45 3.82 -31.74
C ASP A 278 1.38 5.35 -31.59
N LYS A 279 0.36 5.86 -30.89
CA LYS A 279 0.08 7.29 -30.72
C LYS A 279 0.40 7.82 -29.32
N VAL A 280 0.66 6.95 -28.33
CA VAL A 280 0.86 7.39 -26.94
C VAL A 280 2.33 7.30 -26.53
N ARG A 281 2.85 8.39 -25.96
CA ARG A 281 4.22 8.50 -25.44
C ARG A 281 4.26 8.67 -23.93
N GLY A 282 5.43 8.45 -23.34
CA GLY A 282 5.67 8.73 -21.91
C GLY A 282 5.05 7.73 -20.94
N VAL A 283 4.66 6.54 -21.41
CA VAL A 283 4.12 5.46 -20.55
C VAL A 283 5.11 5.15 -19.41
N GLY A 284 4.62 5.15 -18.17
CA GLY A 284 5.43 4.89 -16.97
C GLY A 284 6.03 6.12 -16.27
N THR A 285 5.79 7.33 -16.78
CA THR A 285 6.14 8.57 -16.03
C THR A 285 4.95 9.04 -15.19
N GLN A 286 5.23 9.56 -13.98
CA GLN A 286 4.21 10.11 -13.08
C GLN A 286 3.50 11.28 -13.76
N ARG A 287 2.16 11.25 -13.77
CA ARG A 287 1.37 12.29 -14.40
C ARG A 287 1.43 13.57 -13.58
N VAL A 288 1.41 14.68 -14.30
CA VAL A 288 1.24 16.01 -13.71
C VAL A 288 -0.10 16.57 -14.15
N LEU A 289 -0.66 17.51 -13.37
CA LEU A 289 -1.96 18.10 -13.67
C LEU A 289 -2.04 18.65 -15.11
N THR A 290 -0.95 19.22 -15.62
CA THR A 290 -0.87 19.78 -16.98
C THR A 290 -1.03 18.73 -18.08
N ASP A 291 -0.82 17.45 -17.80
CA ASP A 291 -1.09 16.36 -18.75
C ASP A 291 -2.58 16.22 -19.11
N LEU A 292 -3.49 16.77 -18.30
CA LEU A 292 -4.90 16.89 -18.65
C LEU A 292 -5.11 17.67 -19.96
N ILE A 293 -4.26 18.65 -20.25
CA ILE A 293 -4.35 19.40 -21.52
C ILE A 293 -4.11 18.45 -22.70
N ALA A 294 -3.10 17.58 -22.60
CA ALA A 294 -2.80 16.62 -23.63
C ALA A 294 -3.93 15.58 -23.77
N LEU A 295 -4.50 15.10 -22.66
CA LEU A 295 -5.64 14.17 -22.66
C LEU A 295 -6.89 14.78 -23.31
N VAL A 296 -7.23 16.03 -22.97
CA VAL A 296 -8.37 16.73 -23.55
C VAL A 296 -8.13 17.00 -25.03
N ARG A 297 -6.96 17.51 -25.42
CA ARG A 297 -6.62 17.73 -26.84
C ARG A 297 -6.71 16.44 -27.65
N HIS A 298 -6.21 15.33 -27.12
CA HIS A 298 -6.28 14.02 -27.78
C HIS A 298 -7.72 13.51 -27.89
N ALA A 299 -8.56 13.73 -26.87
CA ALA A 299 -9.98 13.39 -26.93
C ALA A 299 -10.74 14.22 -27.98
N LEU A 300 -10.33 15.48 -28.22
CA LEU A 300 -10.91 16.35 -29.25
C LEU A 300 -10.39 16.02 -30.66
N GLN A 301 -9.13 15.60 -30.76
CA GLN A 301 -8.45 15.28 -32.01
C GLN A 301 -7.72 13.93 -31.89
N PRO A 302 -8.45 12.80 -32.06
CA PRO A 302 -7.91 11.45 -31.85
C PRO A 302 -6.79 11.06 -32.82
N ASP A 303 -6.60 11.82 -33.90
CA ASP A 303 -5.54 11.58 -34.89
C ASP A 303 -4.16 12.07 -34.44
N GLY A 304 -4.11 12.89 -33.38
CA GLY A 304 -2.87 13.41 -32.81
C GLY A 304 -2.06 12.38 -32.02
N GLU A 305 -0.84 12.77 -31.66
CA GLU A 305 0.00 12.02 -30.72
C GLU A 305 -0.28 12.50 -29.28
N LEU A 306 -0.55 11.56 -28.38
CA LEU A 306 -0.70 11.83 -26.95
C LEU A 306 0.67 11.77 -26.28
N ALA A 307 1.29 12.93 -26.08
CA ALA A 307 2.57 13.07 -25.38
C ALA A 307 2.41 13.90 -24.09
N PRO A 308 3.20 13.62 -23.02
CA PRO A 308 3.14 14.40 -21.79
C PRO A 308 3.31 15.90 -22.05
N TYR A 309 2.50 16.73 -21.42
CA TYR A 309 2.49 18.17 -21.68
C TYR A 309 3.85 18.83 -21.39
N PRO A 310 4.57 18.51 -20.30
CA PRO A 310 5.92 19.04 -20.09
C PRO A 310 6.91 18.69 -21.22
N ALA A 311 6.75 17.52 -21.86
CA ALA A 311 7.60 17.12 -22.98
C ALA A 311 7.28 17.94 -24.24
N GLN A 312 5.99 18.26 -24.48
CA GLN A 312 5.58 19.15 -25.56
C GLN A 312 6.12 20.58 -25.36
N VAL A 313 6.04 21.08 -24.13
CA VAL A 313 6.63 22.38 -23.75
C VAL A 313 8.14 22.39 -23.98
N GLN A 314 8.83 21.31 -23.61
CA GLN A 314 10.27 21.20 -23.83
C GLN A 314 10.64 21.19 -25.33
N ALA A 315 9.84 20.53 -26.18
CA ALA A 315 10.05 20.54 -27.62
C ALA A 315 9.85 21.94 -28.23
N ARG A 316 8.83 22.68 -27.79
CA ARG A 316 8.60 24.07 -28.19
C ARG A 316 9.70 24.99 -27.73
N TYR A 317 10.17 24.79 -26.50
CA TYR A 317 11.27 25.56 -25.96
C TYR A 317 12.56 25.34 -26.76
N ALA A 318 12.87 24.10 -27.15
CA ALA A 318 13.99 23.81 -28.03
C ALA A 318 13.84 24.51 -29.41
N ALA A 319 12.64 24.53 -29.98
CA ALA A 319 12.36 25.24 -31.23
C ALA A 319 12.49 26.77 -31.07
N TRP A 320 11.96 27.33 -29.98
CA TRP A 320 12.08 28.75 -29.65
C TRP A 320 13.55 29.16 -29.52
N LEU A 321 14.37 28.37 -28.84
CA LEU A 321 15.81 28.63 -28.72
C LEU A 321 16.53 28.60 -30.07
N ALA A 322 16.17 27.65 -30.95
CA ALA A 322 16.72 27.60 -32.29
C ALA A 322 16.35 28.84 -33.11
N ALA A 323 15.11 29.34 -32.96
CA ALA A 323 14.68 30.59 -33.59
C ALA A 323 15.44 31.81 -33.04
N GLN A 324 15.68 31.89 -31.72
CA GLN A 324 16.49 32.96 -31.11
C GLN A 324 17.92 32.94 -31.65
N GLU A 325 18.55 31.76 -31.78
CA GLU A 325 19.89 31.65 -32.33
C GLU A 325 19.95 32.07 -33.80
N GLN A 326 18.95 31.70 -34.60
CA GLN A 326 18.82 32.16 -36.00
C GLN A 326 18.64 33.68 -36.09
N ALA A 327 17.95 34.29 -35.13
CA ALA A 327 17.82 35.75 -34.99
C ALA A 327 19.09 36.44 -34.45
N GLY A 328 20.17 35.69 -34.22
CA GLY A 328 21.46 36.21 -33.75
C GLY A 328 21.58 36.39 -32.24
N LYS A 329 20.57 35.99 -31.46
CA LYS A 329 20.60 36.02 -30.00
C LYS A 329 21.20 34.71 -29.46
N ARG A 330 22.29 34.82 -28.72
CA ARG A 330 22.92 33.69 -28.02
C ARG A 330 22.90 33.92 -26.52
N PHE A 331 22.47 32.91 -25.78
CA PHE A 331 22.41 32.94 -24.33
C PHE A 331 23.68 32.38 -23.71
N SER A 332 24.16 32.99 -22.63
CA SER A 332 25.24 32.44 -21.81
C SER A 332 24.79 31.17 -21.09
N ALA A 333 25.74 30.39 -20.56
CA ALA A 333 25.40 29.20 -19.76
C ALA A 333 24.52 29.54 -18.54
N GLU A 334 24.74 30.71 -17.93
CA GLU A 334 23.94 31.18 -16.80
C GLU A 334 22.53 31.59 -17.22
N GLN A 335 22.40 32.34 -18.31
CA GLN A 335 21.08 32.68 -18.88
C GLN A 335 20.33 31.42 -19.28
N ARG A 336 21.04 30.45 -19.86
CA ARG A 336 20.45 29.20 -20.30
C ARG A 336 19.88 28.38 -19.14
N TRP A 337 20.56 28.36 -18.00
CA TRP A 337 20.06 27.71 -16.79
C TRP A 337 18.72 28.31 -16.35
N TRP A 338 18.59 29.65 -16.34
CA TRP A 338 17.34 30.32 -15.99
C TRP A 338 16.22 30.02 -16.99
N LEU A 339 16.51 30.09 -18.30
CA LEU A 339 15.53 29.78 -19.34
C LEU A 339 15.07 28.31 -19.28
N ASP A 340 15.98 27.36 -19.04
CA ASP A 340 15.63 25.94 -18.88
C ASP A 340 14.69 25.73 -17.69
N LYS A 341 14.94 26.44 -16.58
CA LYS A 341 14.09 26.38 -15.38
C LYS A 341 12.73 27.04 -15.58
N ILE A 342 12.67 28.17 -16.28
CA ILE A 342 11.42 28.82 -16.65
C ILE A 342 10.58 27.87 -17.52
N ALA A 343 11.18 27.24 -18.53
CA ALA A 343 10.48 26.29 -19.40
C ALA A 343 9.95 25.06 -18.64
N GLN A 344 10.75 24.50 -17.72
CA GLN A 344 10.31 23.40 -16.84
C GLN A 344 9.13 23.83 -15.96
N TYR A 345 9.21 25.01 -15.35
CA TYR A 345 8.14 25.53 -14.50
C TYR A 345 6.84 25.75 -15.28
N ILE A 346 6.92 26.33 -16.48
CA ILE A 346 5.76 26.51 -17.39
C ILE A 346 5.16 25.15 -17.77
N GLY A 347 6.00 24.13 -18.03
CA GLY A 347 5.52 22.77 -18.30
C GLY A 347 4.67 22.17 -17.17
N LEU A 348 4.96 22.54 -15.92
CA LEU A 348 4.28 22.02 -14.73
C LEU A 348 3.13 22.91 -14.23
N ASN A 349 3.16 24.21 -14.52
CA ASN A 349 2.25 25.21 -13.94
C ASN A 349 1.49 26.06 -14.97
N LEU A 350 1.73 25.85 -16.27
CA LEU A 350 1.18 26.60 -17.42
C LEU A 350 1.67 28.04 -17.56
N GLN A 351 2.07 28.69 -16.49
CA GLN A 351 2.59 30.04 -16.53
C GLN A 351 3.64 30.21 -15.44
N MET A 352 4.58 31.12 -15.69
CA MET A 352 5.48 31.60 -14.66
C MET A 352 5.34 33.12 -14.50
N THR A 353 5.13 33.56 -13.27
CA THR A 353 5.08 34.97 -12.87
C THR A 353 6.40 35.39 -12.22
N PRO A 354 6.70 36.70 -12.14
CA PRO A 354 7.86 37.21 -11.41
C PRO A 354 8.00 36.74 -9.95
N GLN A 355 6.89 36.42 -9.28
CA GLN A 355 6.90 36.00 -7.89
C GLN A 355 7.35 34.54 -7.74
N ASP A 356 7.16 33.72 -8.79
CA ASP A 356 7.46 32.30 -8.73
C ASP A 356 8.96 32.00 -8.64
N PHE A 357 9.82 32.93 -9.07
CA PHE A 357 11.27 32.86 -8.87
C PHE A 357 11.67 32.77 -7.39
N ASP A 358 10.84 33.34 -6.51
CA ASP A 358 11.08 33.36 -5.07
C ASP A 358 10.36 32.20 -4.35
N LEU A 359 9.50 31.45 -5.06
CA LEU A 359 8.75 30.31 -4.52
C LEU A 359 9.37 28.96 -4.91
N ASP A 360 10.03 28.89 -6.06
CA ASP A 360 10.74 27.68 -6.49
C ASP A 360 12.06 27.51 -5.71
N GLY A 361 12.24 26.36 -5.07
CA GLY A 361 13.37 26.13 -4.16
C GLY A 361 14.74 26.21 -4.85
N GLU A 362 14.87 25.75 -6.10
CA GLU A 362 16.15 25.81 -6.82
C GLU A 362 16.47 27.24 -7.27
N MET A 363 15.48 27.95 -7.81
CA MET A 363 15.61 29.34 -8.22
C MET A 363 15.87 30.26 -7.03
N TYR A 364 15.14 30.07 -5.94
CA TYR A 364 15.33 30.79 -4.68
C TYR A 364 16.75 30.61 -4.14
N ASN A 365 17.26 29.38 -4.09
CA ASN A 365 18.62 29.08 -3.65
C ASN A 365 19.70 29.72 -4.53
N LYS A 366 19.40 30.03 -5.79
CA LYS A 366 20.29 30.75 -6.71
C LYS A 366 20.16 32.28 -6.61
N GLY A 367 19.40 32.79 -5.64
CA GLY A 367 19.17 34.23 -5.44
C GLY A 367 17.83 34.74 -5.95
N GLY A 368 16.91 33.82 -6.30
CA GLY A 368 15.53 34.11 -6.66
C GLY A 368 15.40 35.10 -7.81
N ARG A 369 14.40 35.97 -7.71
CA ARG A 369 14.10 36.96 -8.74
C ARG A 369 15.29 37.89 -9.02
N PHE A 370 16.02 38.32 -8.01
CA PHE A 370 17.13 39.27 -8.20
C PHE A 370 18.23 38.68 -9.08
N ALA A 371 18.63 37.43 -8.81
CA ALA A 371 19.63 36.76 -9.62
C ALA A 371 19.16 36.46 -11.05
N ALA A 372 17.86 36.19 -11.25
CA ALA A 372 17.28 36.08 -12.59
C ALA A 372 17.36 37.41 -13.36
N VAL A 373 17.05 38.54 -12.72
CA VAL A 373 17.17 39.88 -13.31
C VAL A 373 18.61 40.19 -13.68
N ASP A 374 19.56 39.89 -12.79
CA ASP A 374 20.98 40.14 -13.04
C ASP A 374 21.52 39.29 -14.21
N ALA A 375 21.09 38.03 -14.32
CA ALA A 375 21.53 37.13 -15.38
C ALA A 375 20.89 37.42 -16.74
N LEU A 376 19.57 37.66 -16.77
CA LEU A 376 18.79 37.88 -18.00
C LEU A 376 18.83 39.34 -18.48
N GLY A 377 19.21 40.28 -17.60
CA GLY A 377 19.38 41.69 -17.92
C GLY A 377 18.07 42.46 -18.09
N ALA A 378 18.12 43.58 -18.81
CA ALA A 378 17.00 44.51 -18.95
C ALA A 378 15.75 43.89 -19.63
N ASP A 379 15.95 42.88 -20.48
CA ASP A 379 14.88 42.27 -21.28
C ASP A 379 14.19 41.10 -20.56
N TRP A 380 14.53 40.81 -19.30
CA TRP A 380 14.02 39.61 -18.60
C TRP A 380 12.49 39.52 -18.55
N GLN A 381 11.78 40.64 -18.38
CA GLN A 381 10.31 40.66 -18.38
C GLN A 381 9.73 40.33 -19.75
N GLN A 382 10.36 40.84 -20.80
CA GLN A 382 9.96 40.56 -22.17
C GLN A 382 10.21 39.09 -22.51
N LEU A 383 11.36 38.54 -22.13
CA LEU A 383 11.69 37.12 -22.31
C LEU A 383 10.69 36.22 -21.57
N LEU A 384 10.36 36.55 -20.31
CA LEU A 384 9.38 35.80 -19.53
C LEU A 384 7.98 35.83 -20.18
N ALA A 385 7.53 37.01 -20.63
CA ALA A 385 6.25 37.15 -21.32
C ALA A 385 6.23 36.38 -22.64
N GLU A 386 7.31 36.43 -23.42
CA GLU A 386 7.48 35.70 -24.67
C GLU A 386 7.44 34.19 -24.43
N MET A 387 8.16 33.67 -23.44
CA MET A 387 8.13 32.24 -23.10
C MET A 387 6.76 31.78 -22.62
N ASN A 388 6.06 32.56 -21.78
CA ASN A 388 4.69 32.24 -21.38
C ASN A 388 3.72 32.21 -22.57
N ALA A 389 3.96 33.01 -23.62
CA ALA A 389 3.12 33.02 -24.80
C ALA A 389 3.44 31.83 -25.73
N GLU A 390 4.72 31.63 -26.07
CA GLU A 390 5.16 30.66 -27.07
C GLU A 390 5.11 29.19 -26.60
N LEU A 391 5.31 28.95 -25.30
CA LEU A 391 5.42 27.58 -24.79
C LEU A 391 4.07 26.93 -24.49
N VAL A 392 3.04 27.71 -24.19
CA VAL A 392 1.74 27.25 -23.67
C VAL A 392 0.71 26.94 -24.77
N VAL A 393 1.03 27.28 -26.03
CA VAL A 393 0.11 27.30 -27.18
C VAL A 393 -0.70 26.03 -27.42
#